data_AF-A0A7X9WQJ5-F1
#
_entry.id   AF-A0A7X9WQJ5-F1
#
_cell.length_a   1.000
_cell.length_b   1.000
_cell.length_c   1.000
_cell.angle_alpha   90.00
_cell.angle_beta   90.00
_cell.angle_gamma   90.00
#
_symmetry.space_group_name_H-M   'P 1'
#
loop_
_entity.id
_entity.type
_entity.pdbx_description
1 polymer ?
#
loop_
_entity_poly.entity_id
_entity_poly.type
_entity_poly.pdbx_seq_one_letter_code
_entity_poly.pdbx_strand_id
1 'polypeptide(L)'
;MALHHGRSSLVLHCWNLEREPARGGLHHANHGCRGGRRVLSPPADYPLAARALGCVARSDRARQRCAWLASKGKPQSRSRLSASGRANRNDVVSTAGGALDRFVEAQASSYASALGEIRRGAKRSHWMWFIFPQLVGLGRSETAGFYGIQSIAEARSYLAHPVLGPRYLECVAALQDLPTSDPVPVFGEIDAMKLRSSLTLFEAAGAGSLTGAALDRWFGKRDDRTLALLATS
;
A
#
# COMPACT_ATOMS: atom_id res chain seq x y z
N MET A 1 35.18 47.63 18.89
CA MET A 1 35.47 48.03 17.49
C MET A 1 35.64 46.72 16.72
N ALA A 2 34.62 46.24 16.00
CA ALA A 2 34.31 46.57 14.60
C ALA A 2 35.45 46.19 13.64
N LEU A 3 35.28 45.61 12.45
CA LEU A 3 34.20 45.01 11.66
C LEU A 3 34.93 44.35 10.46
N HIS A 4 34.40 43.23 9.97
CA HIS A 4 34.29 42.80 8.56
C HIS A 4 35.47 42.62 7.56
N HIS A 5 35.19 41.60 6.71
CA HIS A 5 35.61 41.31 5.32
C HIS A 5 36.88 40.44 5.16
N GLY A 6 36.93 39.42 4.28
CA GLY A 6 36.04 39.08 3.16
C GLY A 6 36.27 37.66 2.62
N ARG A 7 35.29 37.23 1.82
CA ARG A 7 35.08 35.91 1.19
C ARG A 7 35.86 35.73 -0.13
N SER A 8 35.84 34.48 -0.60
CA SER A 8 35.98 33.97 -1.98
C SER A 8 37.42 33.73 -2.45
N SER A 9 37.76 32.64 -3.14
CA SER A 9 37.05 32.07 -4.29
C SER A 9 37.62 30.69 -4.69
N LEU A 10 36.83 29.92 -5.47
CA LEU A 10 37.20 28.82 -6.40
C LEU A 10 37.65 27.50 -5.73
N VAL A 11 37.10 26.32 -6.08
CA VAL A 11 37.27 25.64 -7.37
C VAL A 11 36.00 24.85 -7.75
N LEU A 12 35.44 25.20 -8.91
CA LEU A 12 34.64 24.33 -9.78
C LEU A 12 35.57 23.30 -10.42
N HIS A 13 35.26 22.00 -10.31
CA HIS A 13 35.76 21.02 -11.27
C HIS A 13 34.66 20.66 -12.24
N CYS A 14 34.82 21.17 -13.46
CA CYS A 14 34.19 20.69 -14.68
C CYS A 14 34.52 19.22 -14.91
N TRP A 15 33.51 18.43 -15.28
CA TRP A 15 33.70 17.26 -16.12
C TRP A 15 32.62 17.32 -17.21
N ASN A 16 33.03 17.65 -18.43
CA ASN A 16 32.20 17.57 -19.62
C ASN A 16 33.06 17.32 -20.87
N LEU A 17 32.50 16.55 -21.81
CA LEU A 17 32.94 16.26 -23.19
C LEU A 17 34.22 15.40 -23.35
N GLU A 18 34.38 14.46 -24.29
CA GLU A 18 33.63 13.92 -25.44
C GLU A 18 34.54 12.83 -26.04
N ARG A 19 34.04 11.71 -26.58
CA ARG A 19 34.64 10.98 -27.73
C ARG A 19 33.61 10.10 -28.47
N GLU A 20 33.13 10.66 -29.58
CA GLU A 20 32.81 10.14 -30.94
C GLU A 20 32.57 8.64 -31.27
N PRO A 21 31.83 8.36 -32.37
CA PRO A 21 31.30 7.05 -32.76
C PRO A 21 32.09 6.34 -33.89
N ALA A 22 31.85 5.04 -34.07
CA ALA A 22 32.35 4.26 -35.22
C ALA A 22 31.20 3.82 -36.16
N ARG A 23 31.41 4.07 -37.46
CA ARG A 23 30.56 3.67 -38.60
C ARG A 23 31.07 2.38 -39.26
N GLY A 24 30.17 1.64 -39.92
CA GLY A 24 30.46 0.66 -40.98
C GLY A 24 29.58 -0.60 -40.85
N GLY A 25 28.87 -1.14 -41.85
CA GLY A 25 28.72 -0.83 -43.27
C GLY A 25 27.56 -1.66 -43.85
N LEU A 26 27.06 -1.24 -45.01
CA LEU A 26 25.96 -1.83 -45.78
C LEU A 26 26.41 -3.07 -46.57
N HIS A 27 25.53 -4.07 -46.73
CA HIS A 27 25.39 -4.86 -47.97
C HIS A 27 23.96 -5.38 -48.16
N HIS A 28 23.49 -5.24 -49.41
CA HIS A 28 22.20 -5.61 -49.99
C HIS A 28 21.90 -7.12 -49.97
N ALA A 29 20.61 -7.50 -49.91
CA ALA A 29 19.90 -8.21 -51.00
C ALA A 29 18.43 -8.50 -50.65
N ASN A 30 17.60 -8.44 -51.68
CA ASN A 30 16.15 -8.51 -51.69
C ASN A 30 15.70 -9.84 -52.35
N HIS A 31 14.88 -10.63 -51.66
CA HIS A 31 13.93 -11.63 -52.18
C HIS A 31 12.91 -11.84 -51.03
N GLY A 32 11.59 -11.85 -51.15
CA GLY A 32 10.72 -12.28 -52.24
C GLY A 32 9.75 -13.32 -51.70
N CYS A 33 8.54 -12.89 -51.34
CA CYS A 33 7.26 -13.63 -51.42
C CYS A 33 6.91 -14.85 -50.53
N ARG A 34 5.62 -14.80 -50.10
CA ARG A 34 4.64 -15.88 -49.80
C ARG A 34 4.59 -16.50 -48.39
N GLY A 35 3.49 -16.17 -47.71
CA GLY A 35 2.45 -17.15 -47.38
C GLY A 35 2.59 -17.92 -46.06
N GLY A 36 1.60 -17.75 -45.17
CA GLY A 36 1.28 -18.73 -44.14
C GLY A 36 1.01 -18.14 -42.76
N ARG A 37 -0.26 -17.79 -42.48
CA ARG A 37 -0.75 -17.74 -41.10
C ARG A 37 -0.68 -19.17 -40.55
N ARG A 38 0.23 -19.40 -39.61
CA ARG A 38 0.23 -20.60 -38.77
C ARG A 38 -0.18 -20.18 -37.38
N VAL A 39 -1.40 -20.56 -37.00
CA VAL A 39 -1.91 -20.49 -35.63
C VAL A 39 -1.02 -21.41 -34.79
N LEU A 40 -0.27 -20.84 -33.86
CA LEU A 40 0.46 -21.57 -32.83
C LEU A 40 -0.53 -21.94 -31.72
N SER A 41 -0.93 -23.21 -31.71
CA SER A 41 -1.55 -23.84 -30.53
C SER A 41 -0.51 -23.90 -29.39
N PRO A 42 -0.88 -23.60 -28.13
CA PRO A 42 0.01 -23.77 -27.00
C PRO A 42 0.16 -25.27 -26.63
N PRO A 43 1.36 -25.71 -26.20
CA PRO A 43 1.55 -27.08 -25.74
C PRO A 43 0.88 -27.30 -24.38
N ALA A 44 0.10 -28.37 -24.31
CA ALA A 44 -0.16 -29.10 -23.07
C ALA A 44 1.16 -29.71 -22.60
N ASP A 45 1.48 -29.58 -21.31
CA ASP A 45 2.32 -30.50 -20.51
C ASP A 45 2.72 -29.80 -19.19
N TYR A 46 1.92 -29.97 -18.14
CA TYR A 46 2.36 -29.75 -16.75
C TYR A 46 2.28 -31.08 -16.02
N PRO A 47 3.41 -31.70 -15.62
CA PRO A 47 3.37 -32.94 -14.88
C PRO A 47 3.06 -32.70 -13.39
N LEU A 48 2.07 -33.46 -12.90
CA LEU A 48 1.87 -33.78 -11.50
C LEU A 48 3.06 -34.62 -11.00
N ALA A 49 3.76 -34.14 -9.97
CA ALA A 49 4.63 -34.99 -9.17
C ALA A 49 4.46 -34.64 -7.69
N ALA A 50 3.91 -35.60 -6.96
CA ALA A 50 3.86 -35.63 -5.51
C ALA A 50 4.98 -36.55 -4.97
N ARG A 51 5.42 -36.23 -3.74
CA ARG A 51 6.27 -36.99 -2.79
C ARG A 51 7.78 -36.93 -3.04
N ALA A 52 8.67 -36.92 -2.04
CA ALA A 52 8.69 -36.61 -0.60
C ALA A 52 10.16 -36.86 -0.14
N LEU A 53 10.52 -36.29 1.02
CA LEU A 53 11.66 -36.59 1.91
C LEU A 53 12.92 -35.74 1.77
N GLY A 54 13.31 -35.13 2.91
CA GLY A 54 14.62 -34.54 3.14
C GLY A 54 14.62 -33.44 4.20
N CYS A 55 14.41 -33.80 5.48
CA CYS A 55 14.66 -32.91 6.62
C CYS A 55 16.16 -32.64 6.78
N VAL A 56 16.57 -31.37 6.92
CA VAL A 56 17.66 -30.94 7.81
C VAL A 56 17.27 -29.61 8.47
N ALA A 57 17.67 -29.46 9.73
CA ALA A 57 17.04 -28.62 10.75
C ALA A 57 17.64 -27.21 10.93
N ARG A 58 16.82 -26.38 11.60
CA ARG A 58 17.11 -25.25 12.52
C ARG A 58 17.52 -23.88 11.95
N SER A 59 16.69 -22.88 12.28
CA SER A 59 17.05 -21.93 13.35
C SER A 59 15.81 -21.26 13.98
N ASP A 60 15.74 -21.33 15.31
CA ASP A 60 14.75 -20.75 16.22
C ASP A 60 14.53 -19.24 16.04
N ARG A 61 13.29 -18.83 15.74
CA ARG A 61 12.72 -17.53 16.14
C ARG A 61 11.20 -17.47 15.94
N ALA A 62 10.47 -18.33 16.65
CA ALA A 62 9.00 -18.28 16.64
C ALA A 62 8.41 -18.67 17.99
N ARG A 63 8.59 -17.81 19.00
CA ARG A 63 7.76 -17.79 20.21
C ARG A 63 7.58 -16.37 20.70
N GLN A 64 6.49 -15.75 20.24
CA GLN A 64 5.69 -14.77 20.98
C GLN A 64 4.51 -14.36 20.09
N ARG A 65 3.46 -15.19 20.08
CA ARG A 65 2.11 -14.77 19.66
C ARG A 65 1.25 -14.81 20.89
N CYS A 66 0.94 -13.62 21.40
CA CYS A 66 0.12 -13.40 22.58
C CYS A 66 -1.28 -14.03 22.40
N ALA A 67 -1.64 -14.85 23.37
CA ALA A 67 -3.01 -15.24 23.64
C ALA A 67 -3.81 -13.98 24.02
N TRP A 68 -4.74 -13.57 23.17
CA TRP A 68 -5.68 -12.47 23.45
C TRP A 68 -7.14 -12.96 23.36
N LEU A 69 -7.44 -14.20 23.74
CA LEU A 69 -8.84 -14.67 23.75
C LEU A 69 -9.15 -15.54 24.97
N ALA A 70 -8.97 -14.98 26.15
CA ALA A 70 -9.59 -15.51 27.36
C ALA A 70 -10.04 -14.37 28.28
N SER A 71 -11.28 -14.49 28.76
CA SER A 71 -11.96 -13.70 29.79
C SER A 71 -12.62 -12.38 29.37
N LYS A 72 -13.92 -12.44 29.08
CA LYS A 72 -15.01 -11.75 29.83
C LYS A 72 -16.25 -12.64 29.66
N GLY A 73 -16.90 -13.19 30.69
CA GLY A 73 -17.40 -12.52 31.88
C GLY A 73 -18.91 -12.31 31.70
N LYS A 74 -19.73 -13.30 32.08
CA LYS A 74 -21.21 -13.21 32.15
C LYS A 74 -21.60 -12.25 33.29
N PRO A 75 -22.71 -11.52 33.17
CA PRO A 75 -23.52 -11.25 34.35
C PRO A 75 -25.02 -11.56 34.18
N GLN A 76 -25.62 -11.83 35.33
CA GLN A 76 -26.99 -12.30 35.57
C GLN A 76 -28.02 -11.17 35.56
N SER A 77 -29.29 -11.59 35.44
CA SER A 77 -30.53 -10.81 35.52
C SER A 77 -30.87 -10.27 36.92
N ARG A 78 -31.48 -9.06 37.02
CA ARG A 78 -32.88 -8.84 37.50
C ARG A 78 -33.26 -7.35 37.78
N SER A 79 -34.45 -6.99 37.27
CA SER A 79 -35.58 -6.20 37.83
C SER A 79 -35.50 -4.70 38.22
N ARG A 80 -36.24 -3.89 37.43
CA ARG A 80 -37.43 -3.01 37.71
C ARG A 80 -37.37 -1.64 38.45
N LEU A 81 -38.08 -0.68 37.82
CA LEU A 81 -38.75 0.57 38.28
C LEU A 81 -37.84 1.77 38.62
N SER A 82 -38.17 3.06 38.43
CA SER A 82 -39.21 3.84 37.71
C SER A 82 -38.80 5.34 37.80
N ALA A 83 -39.23 6.13 36.81
CA ALA A 83 -39.54 7.58 36.85
C ALA A 83 -38.47 8.70 36.79
N SER A 84 -38.70 9.55 35.78
CA SER A 84 -38.62 11.03 35.77
C SER A 84 -37.24 11.70 35.79
N GLY A 85 -36.86 12.25 34.64
CA GLY A 85 -35.74 13.18 34.49
C GLY A 85 -35.65 13.70 33.06
N ARG A 86 -36.40 14.77 32.76
CA ARG A 86 -36.36 15.47 31.48
C ARG A 86 -34.99 16.15 31.34
N ALA A 87 -34.13 15.63 30.46
CA ALA A 87 -32.95 16.33 29.98
C ALA A 87 -32.89 16.22 28.46
N ASN A 88 -33.30 17.31 27.82
CA ASN A 88 -33.09 17.57 26.40
C ASN A 88 -31.59 17.78 26.16
N ARG A 89 -30.92 16.82 25.54
CA ARG A 89 -29.69 17.03 24.77
C ARG A 89 -29.73 16.11 23.56
N ASN A 90 -29.64 16.73 22.39
CA ASN A 90 -29.44 16.08 21.10
C ASN A 90 -28.10 15.34 21.11
N ASP A 91 -28.06 14.14 21.69
CA ASP A 91 -26.98 13.18 21.44
C ASP A 91 -27.25 12.52 20.09
N VAL A 92 -26.92 13.25 19.03
CA VAL A 92 -26.67 12.63 17.72
C VAL A 92 -25.41 11.78 17.90
N VAL A 93 -25.61 10.50 18.23
CA VAL A 93 -24.63 9.46 17.95
C VAL A 93 -24.25 9.63 16.48
N SER A 94 -23.00 10.03 16.26
CA SER A 94 -22.46 10.37 14.96
C SER A 94 -22.63 9.19 14.00
N THR A 95 -23.20 9.51 12.85
CA THR A 95 -23.29 8.70 11.64
C THR A 95 -21.88 8.41 11.07
N ALA A 96 -21.04 7.71 11.84
CA ALA A 96 -19.68 7.33 11.41
C ALA A 96 -19.65 5.96 10.70
N GLY A 97 -20.74 5.19 10.76
CA GLY A 97 -20.87 3.90 10.06
C GLY A 97 -20.92 4.06 8.53
N GLY A 98 -21.76 4.98 8.03
CA GLY A 98 -22.04 5.11 6.60
C GLY A 98 -20.88 5.64 5.75
N ALA A 99 -19.92 6.35 6.34
CA ALA A 99 -18.78 6.86 5.58
C ALA A 99 -17.88 5.70 5.11
N LEU A 100 -17.53 4.77 6.01
CA LEU A 100 -16.56 3.71 5.70
C LEU A 100 -17.14 2.57 4.86
N ASP A 101 -18.48 2.46 4.78
CA ASP A 101 -19.18 1.42 4.01
C ASP A 101 -18.73 1.39 2.55
N ARG A 102 -18.41 2.55 1.95
CA ARG A 102 -17.88 2.62 0.58
C ARG A 102 -16.63 1.75 0.37
N PHE A 103 -15.76 1.64 1.38
CA PHE A 103 -14.58 0.78 1.31
C PHE A 103 -14.94 -0.68 1.51
N VAL A 104 -15.86 -0.99 2.43
CA VAL A 104 -16.29 -2.36 2.72
C VAL A 104 -16.94 -2.97 1.47
N GLU A 105 -17.84 -2.23 0.84
CA GLU A 105 -18.54 -2.63 -0.39
C GLU A 105 -17.55 -2.88 -1.53
N ALA A 106 -16.62 -1.94 -1.78
CA ALA A 106 -15.63 -2.09 -2.84
C ALA A 106 -14.70 -3.30 -2.62
N GLN A 107 -14.34 -3.56 -1.36
CA GLN A 107 -13.48 -4.69 -1.00
C GLN A 107 -14.20 -6.03 -0.99
N ALA A 108 -15.54 -6.08 -0.93
CA ALA A 108 -16.30 -7.31 -0.79
C ALA A 108 -15.99 -8.34 -1.89
N SER A 109 -15.85 -7.89 -3.14
CA SER A 109 -15.51 -8.74 -4.29
C SER A 109 -14.03 -8.66 -4.70
N SER A 110 -13.29 -7.65 -4.24
CA SER A 110 -11.95 -7.35 -4.75
C SER A 110 -10.81 -7.76 -3.80
N TYR A 111 -11.09 -7.89 -2.49
CA TYR A 111 -10.05 -8.08 -1.48
C TYR A 111 -9.19 -9.33 -1.70
N ALA A 112 -9.84 -10.47 -1.96
CA ALA A 112 -9.13 -11.73 -2.17
C ALA A 112 -8.21 -11.69 -3.40
N SER A 113 -8.64 -11.04 -4.49
CA SER A 113 -7.80 -10.84 -5.68
C SER A 113 -6.63 -9.92 -5.37
N ALA A 114 -6.90 -8.77 -4.74
CA ALA A 114 -5.88 -7.78 -4.39
C ALA A 114 -4.78 -8.39 -3.51
N LEU A 115 -5.17 -9.11 -2.45
CA LEU A 115 -4.21 -9.79 -1.57
C LEU A 115 -3.42 -10.87 -2.31
N GLY A 116 -4.06 -11.64 -3.19
CA GLY A 116 -3.38 -12.62 -4.03
C GLY A 116 -2.39 -11.99 -5.01
N GLU A 117 -2.73 -10.85 -5.60
CA GLU A 117 -1.84 -10.09 -6.49
C GLU A 117 -0.64 -9.51 -5.74
N ILE A 118 -0.86 -8.94 -4.55
CA ILE A 118 0.20 -8.44 -3.68
C ILE A 118 1.15 -9.58 -3.33
N ARG A 119 0.65 -10.73 -2.87
CA ARG A 119 1.49 -11.89 -2.52
C ARG A 119 2.30 -12.44 -3.70
N ARG A 120 1.81 -12.27 -4.93
CA ARG A 120 2.53 -12.65 -6.15
C ARG A 120 3.50 -11.58 -6.64
N GLY A 121 3.51 -10.39 -6.02
CA GLY A 121 4.37 -9.28 -6.42
C GLY A 121 4.01 -8.68 -7.78
N ALA A 122 2.74 -8.78 -8.20
CA ALA A 122 2.30 -8.21 -9.47
C ALA A 122 0.83 -7.79 -9.40
N LYS A 123 0.60 -6.48 -9.30
CA LYS A 123 -0.73 -5.88 -9.40
C LYS A 123 -1.25 -5.96 -10.84
N ARG A 124 -2.49 -6.40 -11.00
CA ARG A 124 -3.15 -6.65 -12.29
C ARG A 124 -4.56 -6.07 -12.39
N SER A 125 -5.18 -5.72 -11.26
CA SER A 125 -6.57 -5.24 -11.22
C SER A 125 -6.74 -3.88 -10.53
N HIS A 126 -7.95 -3.32 -10.61
CA HIS A 126 -8.26 -1.95 -10.21
C HIS A 126 -8.73 -1.84 -8.75
N TRP A 127 -7.81 -2.00 -7.81
CA TRP A 127 -8.14 -1.98 -6.38
C TRP A 127 -7.35 -0.99 -5.52
N MET A 128 -6.43 -0.23 -6.13
CA MET A 128 -5.48 0.60 -5.38
C MET A 128 -6.17 1.59 -4.43
N TRP A 129 -7.21 2.28 -4.90
CA TRP A 129 -7.84 3.37 -4.16
C TRP A 129 -8.56 2.93 -2.89
N PHE A 130 -9.04 1.70 -2.80
CA PHE A 130 -9.84 1.24 -1.66
C PHE A 130 -9.15 0.15 -0.82
N ILE A 131 -8.04 -0.42 -1.30
CA ILE A 131 -7.14 -1.27 -0.50
C ILE A 131 -6.06 -0.44 0.17
N PHE A 132 -5.45 0.52 -0.55
CA PHE A 132 -4.48 1.47 -0.04
C PHE A 132 -4.98 2.91 -0.27
N PRO A 133 -6.03 3.33 0.45
CA PRO A 133 -6.56 4.67 0.28
C PRO A 133 -5.56 5.73 0.74
N GLN A 134 -5.64 6.91 0.12
CA GLN A 134 -4.81 8.07 0.40
C GLN A 134 -5.70 9.28 0.71
N LEU A 135 -5.13 10.37 1.23
CA LEU A 135 -5.91 11.59 1.48
C LEU A 135 -6.55 12.14 0.20
N VAL A 136 -7.74 12.73 0.37
CA VAL A 136 -8.37 13.56 -0.66
C VAL A 136 -7.43 14.70 -1.07
N GLY A 137 -7.48 15.13 -2.34
CA GLY A 137 -6.62 16.19 -2.88
C GLY A 137 -5.23 15.74 -3.36
N LEU A 138 -4.86 14.47 -3.15
CA LEU A 138 -3.66 13.87 -3.75
C LEU A 138 -3.90 13.37 -5.17
N GLY A 139 -5.06 12.77 -5.43
CA GLY A 139 -5.48 12.32 -6.76
C GLY A 139 -6.38 13.32 -7.48
N ARG A 140 -6.38 13.26 -8.82
CA ARG A 140 -7.22 14.13 -9.68
C ARG A 140 -8.43 13.42 -10.30
N SER A 141 -8.46 12.09 -10.28
CA SER A 141 -9.58 11.30 -10.82
C SER A 141 -10.77 11.29 -9.86
N GLU A 142 -11.98 11.21 -10.39
CA GLU A 142 -13.21 11.07 -9.62
C GLU A 142 -13.14 9.89 -8.63
N THR A 143 -12.64 8.73 -9.05
CA THR A 143 -12.44 7.55 -8.18
C THR A 143 -11.49 7.82 -7.01
N ALA A 144 -10.49 8.69 -7.20
CA ALA A 144 -9.56 9.07 -6.13
C ALA A 144 -10.19 10.09 -5.17
N GLY A 145 -11.16 10.89 -5.63
CA GLY A 145 -11.99 11.71 -4.76
C GLY A 145 -12.96 10.85 -3.95
N PHE A 146 -13.66 9.92 -4.60
CA PHE A 146 -14.66 9.06 -3.96
C PHE A 146 -14.07 8.17 -2.85
N TYR A 147 -12.94 7.51 -3.12
CA TYR A 147 -12.24 6.68 -2.12
C TYR A 147 -11.17 7.45 -1.33
N GLY A 148 -11.09 8.77 -1.48
CA GLY A 148 -10.18 9.58 -0.68
C GLY A 148 -10.55 9.54 0.79
N ILE A 149 -9.54 9.46 1.67
CA ILE A 149 -9.72 9.69 3.11
C ILE A 149 -9.76 11.19 3.35
N GLN A 150 -10.78 11.64 4.06
CA GLN A 150 -11.08 13.06 4.26
C GLN A 150 -10.24 13.68 5.37
N SER A 151 -9.81 12.89 6.36
CA SER A 151 -9.04 13.39 7.50
C SER A 151 -8.26 12.31 8.22
N ILE A 152 -7.35 12.72 9.11
CA ILE A 152 -6.65 11.80 10.02
C ILE A 152 -7.61 11.04 10.95
N ALA A 153 -8.74 11.66 11.32
CA ALA A 153 -9.76 11.02 12.15
C ALA A 153 -10.47 9.89 11.37
N GLU A 154 -10.76 10.08 10.09
CA GLU A 154 -11.31 9.00 9.26
C GLU A 154 -10.28 7.89 9.04
N ALA A 155 -8.99 8.21 8.85
CA ALA A 155 -7.93 7.19 8.77
C ALA A 155 -7.86 6.33 10.05
N ARG A 156 -7.98 6.97 11.23
CA ARG A 156 -8.07 6.25 12.52
C ARG A 156 -9.30 5.37 12.60
N SER A 157 -10.46 5.87 12.18
CA SER A 157 -11.70 5.08 12.11
C SER A 157 -11.57 3.89 11.14
N TYR A 158 -10.91 4.09 9.99
CA TYR A 158 -10.61 3.01 9.03
C TYR A 158 -9.77 1.91 9.68
N LEU A 159 -8.71 2.28 10.43
CA LEU A 159 -7.89 1.31 11.17
C LEU A 159 -8.65 0.61 12.30
N ALA A 160 -9.52 1.33 13.00
CA ALA A 160 -10.33 0.77 14.09
C ALA A 160 -11.49 -0.12 13.58
N HIS A 161 -11.84 -0.02 12.31
CA HIS A 161 -12.95 -0.77 11.72
C HIS A 161 -12.64 -2.29 11.71
N PRO A 162 -13.56 -3.14 12.18
CA PRO A 162 -13.31 -4.58 12.39
C PRO A 162 -12.99 -5.37 11.11
N VAL A 163 -13.32 -4.82 9.94
CA VAL A 163 -13.00 -5.42 8.64
C VAL A 163 -11.82 -4.73 7.96
N LEU A 164 -11.78 -3.39 7.95
CA LEU A 164 -10.86 -2.64 7.08
C LEU A 164 -9.45 -2.58 7.68
N GLY A 165 -9.32 -2.36 8.98
CA GLY A 165 -8.04 -2.36 9.68
C GLY A 165 -7.27 -3.67 9.52
N PRO A 166 -7.87 -4.84 9.85
CA PRO A 166 -7.21 -6.12 9.68
C PRO A 166 -6.78 -6.39 8.23
N ARG A 167 -7.62 -6.04 7.25
CA ARG A 167 -7.31 -6.21 5.82
C ARG A 167 -6.15 -5.33 5.37
N TYR A 168 -6.13 -4.07 5.78
CA TYR A 168 -5.04 -3.16 5.48
C TYR A 168 -3.70 -3.70 6.02
N LEU A 169 -3.68 -4.10 7.29
CA LEU A 169 -2.48 -4.64 7.92
C LEU A 169 -2.05 -5.98 7.30
N GLU A 170 -2.98 -6.83 6.87
CA GLU A 170 -2.66 -8.06 6.12
C GLU A 170 -2.02 -7.75 4.77
N CYS A 171 -2.53 -6.75 4.03
CA CYS A 171 -1.90 -6.29 2.80
C CYS A 171 -0.50 -5.70 3.02
N VAL A 172 -0.30 -4.93 4.09
CA VAL A 172 1.04 -4.40 4.46
C VAL A 172 1.99 -5.54 4.85
N ALA A 173 1.52 -6.57 5.57
CA ALA A 173 2.33 -7.75 5.85
C ALA A 173 2.73 -8.50 4.57
N ALA A 174 1.78 -8.70 3.65
CA ALA A 174 2.05 -9.36 2.38
C ALA A 174 3.07 -8.62 1.51
N LEU A 175 3.12 -7.28 1.58
CA LEU A 175 4.20 -6.50 0.96
C LEU A 175 5.56 -6.90 1.53
N GLN A 176 5.67 -7.02 2.85
CA GLN A 176 6.94 -7.33 3.50
C GLN A 176 7.46 -8.74 3.20
N ASP A 177 6.59 -9.65 2.76
CA ASP A 177 6.97 -11.01 2.36
C ASP A 177 7.53 -11.10 0.92
N LEU A 178 7.41 -10.03 0.12
CA LEU A 178 7.97 -10.01 -1.23
C LEU A 178 9.50 -9.99 -1.21
N PRO A 179 10.19 -10.54 -2.21
CA PRO A 179 11.67 -10.53 -2.27
C PRO A 179 12.25 -9.19 -2.73
N THR A 180 11.45 -8.34 -3.39
CA THR A 180 11.87 -7.03 -3.89
C THR A 180 11.59 -5.92 -2.88
N SER A 181 12.33 -4.82 -2.96
CA SER A 181 12.02 -3.57 -2.27
C SER A 181 11.69 -2.44 -3.26
N ASP A 182 11.69 -2.72 -4.57
CA ASP A 182 11.29 -1.75 -5.59
C ASP A 182 9.77 -1.86 -5.83
N PRO A 183 8.99 -0.79 -5.57
CA PRO A 183 7.54 -0.78 -5.79
C PRO A 183 7.15 -0.75 -7.28
N VAL A 184 8.02 -0.27 -8.17
CA VAL A 184 7.64 -0.03 -9.58
C VAL A 184 7.36 -1.34 -10.33
N PRO A 185 8.16 -2.41 -10.22
CA PRO A 185 7.84 -3.71 -10.83
C PRO A 185 6.53 -4.33 -10.33
N VAL A 186 6.11 -4.02 -9.10
CA VAL A 186 4.93 -4.61 -8.47
C VAL A 186 3.66 -3.82 -8.80
N PHE A 187 3.73 -2.49 -8.73
CA PHE A 187 2.58 -1.59 -8.78
C PHE A 187 2.55 -0.70 -10.03
N GLY A 188 3.68 -0.53 -10.71
CA GLY A 188 3.89 0.58 -11.65
C GLY A 188 4.09 1.91 -10.93
N GLU A 189 4.57 2.92 -11.65
CA GLU A 189 4.97 4.21 -11.05
C GLU A 189 3.83 4.92 -10.31
N ILE A 190 2.66 4.99 -10.94
CA ILE A 190 1.52 5.75 -10.40
C ILE A 190 0.99 5.11 -9.12
N ASP A 191 0.81 3.79 -9.10
CA ASP A 191 0.30 3.11 -7.90
C ASP A 191 1.39 2.94 -6.83
N ALA A 192 2.68 2.91 -7.20
CA ALA A 192 3.78 3.01 -6.23
C ALA A 192 3.72 4.34 -5.46
N MET A 193 3.46 5.46 -6.14
CA MET A 193 3.28 6.75 -5.47
C MET A 193 2.07 6.73 -4.51
N LYS A 194 0.93 6.19 -4.96
CA LYS A 194 -0.27 6.08 -4.10
C LYS A 194 -0.02 5.19 -2.87
N LEU A 195 0.78 4.13 -3.02
CA LEU A 195 1.14 3.25 -1.92
C LEU A 195 1.94 4.03 -0.87
N ARG A 196 2.94 4.81 -1.29
CA ARG A 196 3.71 5.66 -0.37
C ARG A 196 2.81 6.65 0.37
N SER A 197 1.89 7.31 -0.34
CA SER A 197 0.94 8.25 0.26
C SER A 197 0.02 7.55 1.28
N SER A 198 -0.49 6.37 0.93
CA SER A 198 -1.33 5.57 1.83
C SER A 198 -0.56 5.17 3.09
N LEU A 199 0.62 4.57 2.96
CA LEU A 199 1.41 4.14 4.12
C LEU A 199 1.79 5.34 5.00
N THR A 200 2.12 6.49 4.41
CA THR A 200 2.41 7.73 5.16
C THR A 200 1.22 8.19 5.97
N LEU A 201 0.03 8.21 5.36
CA LEU A 201 -1.22 8.55 6.04
C LEU A 201 -1.49 7.61 7.21
N PHE A 202 -1.42 6.30 6.97
CA PHE A 202 -1.78 5.31 7.98
C PHE A 202 -0.74 5.18 9.08
N GLU A 203 0.54 5.41 8.80
CA GLU A 203 1.57 5.58 9.85
C GLU A 203 1.19 6.74 10.78
N ALA A 204 0.87 7.92 10.23
CA ALA A 204 0.43 9.07 11.03
C ALA A 204 -0.88 8.81 11.78
N ALA A 205 -1.76 7.96 11.24
CA ALA A 205 -2.99 7.54 11.88
C ALA A 205 -2.78 6.54 13.03
N GLY A 206 -1.55 6.07 13.25
CA GLY A 206 -1.21 5.11 14.30
C GLY A 206 -1.30 3.64 13.87
N ALA A 207 -1.16 3.35 12.58
CA ALA A 207 -0.89 1.98 12.14
C ALA A 207 0.42 1.51 12.77
N GLY A 208 0.47 0.24 13.16
CA GLY A 208 1.60 -0.33 13.91
C GLY A 208 2.94 -0.23 13.17
N SER A 209 4.03 -0.58 13.87
CA SER A 209 5.41 -0.42 13.38
C SER A 209 5.70 -1.06 12.01
N LEU A 210 4.90 -2.05 11.60
CA LEU A 210 5.01 -2.68 10.28
C LEU A 210 4.80 -1.70 9.12
N THR A 211 3.90 -0.72 9.28
CA THR A 211 3.63 0.30 8.25
C THR A 211 4.83 1.22 8.05
N GLY A 212 5.47 1.67 9.13
CA GLY A 212 6.70 2.45 9.07
C GLY A 212 7.87 1.66 8.47
N ALA A 213 8.02 0.39 8.86
CA ALA A 213 9.02 -0.49 8.28
C ALA A 213 8.82 -0.73 6.78
N ALA A 214 7.55 -0.77 6.30
CA ALA A 214 7.25 -0.83 4.88
C ALA A 214 7.66 0.46 4.16
N LEU A 215 7.40 1.65 4.73
CA LEU A 215 7.87 2.92 4.17
C LEU A 215 9.39 2.98 4.03
N ASP A 216 10.11 2.61 5.10
CA ASP A 216 11.56 2.63 5.11
C ASP A 216 12.14 1.72 4.03
N ARG A 217 11.61 0.49 3.93
CA ARG A 217 12.08 -0.50 2.97
C ARG A 217 11.79 -0.12 1.52
N TRP A 218 10.55 0.26 1.22
CA TRP A 218 10.08 0.41 -0.16
C TRP A 218 10.32 1.79 -0.76
N PHE A 219 10.47 2.82 0.09
CA PHE A 219 10.54 4.21 -0.35
C PHE A 219 11.65 5.02 0.31
N GLY A 220 12.17 4.59 1.47
CA GLY A 220 13.19 5.30 2.25
C GLY A 220 12.74 6.65 2.83
N LYS A 221 11.55 7.13 2.46
CA LYS A 221 10.97 8.39 2.93
C LYS A 221 9.44 8.37 2.86
N ARG A 222 8.84 9.26 3.64
CA ARG A 222 7.40 9.52 3.65
C ARG A 222 7.01 10.38 2.45
N ASP A 223 5.71 10.42 2.15
CA ASP A 223 5.17 11.30 1.12
C ASP A 223 4.98 12.73 1.65
N ASP A 224 5.82 13.66 1.18
CA ASP A 224 5.84 15.05 1.63
C ASP A 224 4.48 15.75 1.45
N ARG A 225 3.75 15.43 0.37
CA ARG A 225 2.45 16.04 0.09
C ARG A 225 1.39 15.54 1.05
N THR A 226 1.41 14.25 1.39
CA THR A 226 0.55 13.67 2.44
C THR A 226 0.81 14.35 3.78
N LEU A 227 2.08 14.54 4.16
CA LEU A 227 2.45 15.23 5.40
C LEU A 227 1.99 16.69 5.43
N ALA A 228 2.15 17.42 4.31
CA ALA A 228 1.72 18.81 4.21
C ALA A 228 0.19 18.96 4.37
N LEU A 229 -0.59 18.05 3.77
CA LEU A 229 -2.05 18.03 3.94
C LEU A 229 -2.44 17.73 5.39
N LEU A 230 -1.78 16.78 6.05
CA LEU A 230 -2.03 16.45 7.46
C LEU A 230 -1.70 17.60 8.41
N ALA A 231 -0.69 18.41 8.11
CA ALA A 231 -0.33 19.57 8.93
C ALA A 231 -1.37 20.72 8.85
N THR A 232 -2.23 20.69 7.84
CA THR A 232 -3.24 21.75 7.58
C THR A 232 -4.66 21.29 7.94
N SER A 233 -4.86 20.01 8.27
CA SER A 233 -6.17 19.37 8.45
C SER A 233 -6.54 19.12 9.92
#